data_AF-A0AAQ3WYR5-F1
#
_entry.id   AF-A0AAQ3WYR5-F1
#
_cell.length_a   1.000
_cell.length_b   1.000
_cell.length_c   1.000
_cell.angle_alpha   90.00
_cell.angle_beta   90.00
_cell.angle_gamma   90.00
#
_symmetry.space_group_name_H-M   'P 1'
#
loop_
_entity.id
_entity.type
_entity.pdbx_description
1 polymer ?
#
loop_
_entity_poly.entity_id
_entity_poly.type
_entity_poly.pdbx_seq_one_letter_code
_entity_poly.pdbx_strand_id
1 'polypeptide(L)'
;MHSPIYNSNEAHYMEGESMRAAFEKWFVKYKVDLVFAGHVHAYERSYRISNIHYNVTSGNRYPVPNKSAPVYITVGDGGNQEGLASRFIDPQPDYSAFREASYGHSILQLKNRTHAIYQWNRNDDGNHVPADTVVFHNQYWTSSTRRRRLKKNHFHLENLEDLISLF
;
A
#
# COMPACT_ATOMS: atom_id res chain seq x y z
N MET A 1 0.64 2.60 13.81
CA MET A 1 -0.46 2.30 14.77
C MET A 1 -0.22 0.91 15.35
N HIS A 2 -0.90 0.48 16.41
CA HIS A 2 -0.67 -0.88 16.94
C HIS A 2 -1.55 -1.91 16.22
N SER A 3 -2.88 -1.82 16.36
CA SER A 3 -3.82 -2.73 15.69
C SER A 3 -3.95 -2.42 14.18
N PRO A 4 -3.83 -3.43 13.30
CA PRO A 4 -3.93 -3.25 11.85
C PRO A 4 -5.36 -2.98 11.40
N ILE A 5 -5.55 -2.00 10.51
CA ILE A 5 -6.87 -1.70 9.91
C ILE A 5 -7.21 -2.60 8.71
N TYR A 6 -6.22 -3.30 8.16
CA TYR A 6 -6.40 -4.38 7.20
C TYR A 6 -5.60 -5.59 7.71
N ASN A 7 -6.30 -6.69 7.96
CA ASN A 7 -5.76 -7.91 8.53
C ASN A 7 -6.56 -9.10 7.98
N SER A 8 -5.87 -10.04 7.34
CA SER A 8 -6.47 -11.30 6.88
C SER A 8 -6.12 -12.50 7.77
N ASN A 9 -5.43 -12.27 8.89
CA ASN A 9 -5.21 -13.27 9.92
C ASN A 9 -6.50 -13.50 10.74
N GLU A 10 -6.74 -14.73 11.19
CA GLU A 10 -7.87 -15.03 12.07
C GLU A 10 -7.71 -14.34 13.44
N ALA A 11 -6.47 -14.18 13.93
CA ALA A 11 -6.19 -13.44 15.15
C ALA A 11 -6.47 -11.95 14.94
N HIS A 12 -7.21 -11.35 15.87
CA HIS A 12 -7.55 -9.91 15.85
C HIS A 12 -8.27 -9.47 14.56
N TYR A 13 -8.99 -10.39 13.92
CA TYR A 13 -9.74 -10.08 12.71
C TYR A 13 -10.78 -9.00 12.99
N MET A 14 -10.79 -7.96 12.15
CA MET A 14 -11.70 -6.81 12.24
C MET A 14 -11.61 -5.94 13.51
N GLU A 15 -10.64 -6.13 14.41
CA GLU A 15 -10.49 -5.24 15.57
C GLU A 15 -10.18 -3.78 15.17
N GLY A 16 -9.45 -3.59 14.07
CA GLY A 16 -9.09 -2.27 13.54
C GLY A 16 -10.25 -1.50 12.86
N GLU A 17 -11.44 -2.08 12.74
CA GLU A 17 -12.54 -1.50 11.94
C GLU A 17 -13.00 -0.13 12.45
N SER A 18 -13.04 0.07 13.77
CA SER A 18 -13.40 1.36 14.38
C SER A 18 -12.42 2.47 13.97
N MET A 19 -11.12 2.17 13.99
CA MET A 19 -10.06 3.08 13.54
C MET A 19 -10.12 3.28 12.02
N ARG A 20 -10.42 2.23 11.25
CA ARG A 20 -10.59 2.31 9.79
C ARG A 20 -11.71 3.29 9.42
N ALA A 21 -12.89 3.14 10.03
CA ALA A 21 -14.03 4.01 9.79
C ALA A 21 -13.73 5.49 10.09
N ALA A 22 -12.95 5.76 11.13
CA ALA A 22 -12.59 7.12 11.52
C ALA A 22 -11.49 7.75 10.62
N PHE A 23 -10.45 6.99 10.25
CA PHE A 23 -9.22 7.56 9.71
C PHE A 23 -8.90 7.21 8.25
N GLU A 24 -9.45 6.11 7.70
CA GLU A 24 -9.07 5.63 6.37
C GLU A 24 -9.28 6.70 5.28
N LYS A 25 -10.40 7.43 5.37
CA LYS A 25 -10.70 8.55 4.45
C LYS A 25 -9.62 9.64 4.48
N TRP A 26 -9.01 9.89 5.63
CA TRP A 26 -7.93 10.86 5.75
C TRP A 26 -6.61 10.31 5.19
N PHE A 27 -6.30 9.04 5.43
CA PHE A 27 -5.11 8.43 4.84
C PHE A 27 -5.14 8.49 3.30
N VAL A 28 -6.32 8.22 2.71
CA VAL A 28 -6.54 8.35 1.26
C VAL A 28 -6.46 9.82 0.82
N LYS A 29 -7.12 10.74 1.53
CA LYS A 29 -7.13 12.18 1.19
C LYS A 29 -5.73 12.78 1.16
N TYR A 30 -4.90 12.44 2.16
CA TYR A 30 -3.53 12.95 2.29
C TYR A 30 -2.48 12.09 1.60
N LYS A 31 -2.91 11.05 0.87
CA LYS A 31 -2.04 10.17 0.08
C LYS A 31 -0.89 9.58 0.91
N VAL A 32 -1.21 9.12 2.12
CA VAL A 32 -0.24 8.44 3.00
C VAL A 32 0.41 7.31 2.21
N ASP A 33 1.74 7.24 2.17
CA ASP A 33 2.41 6.23 1.37
C ASP A 33 2.24 4.82 1.94
N LEU A 34 2.51 4.68 3.25
CA LEU A 34 2.56 3.42 4.00
C LEU A 34 1.94 3.60 5.39
N VAL A 35 1.29 2.55 5.92
CA VAL A 35 0.82 2.46 7.31
C VAL A 35 1.36 1.18 7.92
N PHE A 36 2.18 1.31 8.97
CA PHE A 36 2.72 0.20 9.72
C PHE A 36 1.89 -0.09 10.98
N ALA A 37 1.64 -1.38 11.19
CA ALA A 37 0.99 -1.96 12.35
C ALA A 37 1.76 -3.18 12.88
N GLY A 38 1.49 -3.58 14.11
CA GLY A 38 1.97 -4.83 14.70
C GLY A 38 0.77 -5.64 15.14
N HIS A 39 0.71 -5.97 16.44
CA HIS A 39 -0.42 -6.60 17.13
C HIS A 39 -0.69 -8.05 16.72
N VAL A 40 -0.90 -8.32 15.42
CA VAL A 40 -0.97 -9.67 14.89
C VAL A 40 0.44 -10.22 14.76
N HIS A 41 0.68 -11.41 15.34
CA HIS A 41 2.00 -12.04 15.41
C HIS A 41 2.38 -12.76 14.10
N ALA A 42 2.35 -12.02 13.01
CA ALA A 42 2.68 -12.46 11.67
C ALA A 42 3.06 -11.26 10.79
N TYR A 43 3.49 -11.54 9.56
CA TYR A 43 3.73 -10.54 8.52
C TYR A 43 2.58 -10.53 7.51
N GLU A 44 2.12 -9.34 7.14
CA GLU A 44 1.18 -9.15 6.04
C GLU A 44 1.39 -7.79 5.35
N ARG A 45 1.32 -7.78 4.01
CA ARG A 45 1.36 -6.58 3.18
C ARG A 45 0.16 -6.53 2.26
N SER A 46 -0.57 -5.42 2.26
CA SER A 46 -1.71 -5.20 1.37
C SER A 46 -1.31 -4.69 -0.01
N TYR A 47 -2.24 -4.73 -0.97
CA TYR A 47 -2.22 -3.82 -2.12
C TYR A 47 -2.70 -2.42 -1.70
N ARG A 48 -2.59 -1.42 -2.60
CA ARG A 48 -3.22 -0.11 -2.41
C ARG A 48 -4.72 -0.21 -2.65
N ILE A 49 -5.47 -0.30 -1.56
CA ILE A 49 -6.92 -0.54 -1.52
C ILE A 49 -7.58 0.40 -0.51
N SER A 50 -8.86 0.66 -0.68
CA SER A 50 -9.63 1.43 0.29
C SER A 50 -11.08 0.97 0.37
N ASN A 51 -11.70 1.11 1.54
CA ASN A 51 -13.11 0.84 1.79
C ASN A 51 -13.84 2.06 2.38
N ILE A 52 -13.73 3.19 1.67
CA ILE A 52 -14.25 4.51 2.09
C ILE A 52 -15.56 4.92 1.39
N HIS A 53 -16.11 4.04 0.57
CA HIS A 53 -17.31 4.33 -0.26
C HIS A 53 -18.59 3.72 0.30
N TYR A 54 -18.52 2.98 1.41
CA TYR A 54 -19.70 2.46 2.08
C TYR A 54 -20.47 3.59 2.78
N ASN A 55 -21.79 3.65 2.57
CA ASN A 55 -22.67 4.64 3.19
C ASN A 55 -23.96 4.02 3.74
N VAL A 56 -23.87 2.81 4.32
CA VAL A 56 -24.98 2.03 4.90
C VAL A 56 -26.05 1.58 3.89
N THR A 57 -26.69 2.53 3.20
CA THR A 57 -27.74 2.30 2.20
C THR A 57 -27.20 2.04 0.79
N SER A 58 -25.94 2.42 0.52
CA SER A 58 -25.30 2.29 -0.79
C SER A 58 -23.78 2.17 -0.68
N GLY A 59 -23.13 1.94 -1.83
CA GLY A 59 -21.68 1.89 -1.96
C GLY A 59 -21.08 0.49 -1.83
N ASN A 60 -19.78 0.40 -2.08
CA ASN A 60 -19.06 -0.87 -2.04
C ASN A 60 -18.81 -1.27 -0.59
N ARG A 61 -19.27 -2.47 -0.23
CA ARG A 61 -19.06 -3.08 1.11
C ARG A 61 -17.64 -3.61 1.27
N TYR A 62 -17.02 -3.98 0.15
CA TYR A 62 -15.69 -4.57 0.11
C TYR A 62 -14.64 -3.55 -0.34
N PRO A 63 -13.39 -3.69 0.12
CA PRO A 63 -12.29 -2.83 -0.32
C PRO A 63 -12.10 -2.92 -1.83
N VAL A 64 -11.78 -1.78 -2.44
CA VAL A 64 -11.52 -1.69 -3.88
C VAL A 64 -10.13 -1.11 -4.15
N PRO A 65 -9.49 -1.45 -5.28
CA PRO A 65 -8.21 -0.86 -5.66
C PRO A 65 -8.26 0.67 -5.69
N ASN A 66 -7.35 1.32 -4.98
CA ASN A 66 -7.29 2.78 -4.90
C ASN A 66 -5.84 3.26 -4.87
N LYS A 67 -5.39 3.85 -5.99
CA LYS A 67 -4.01 4.37 -6.12
C LYS A 67 -3.66 5.49 -5.15
N SER A 68 -4.65 6.13 -4.52
CA SER A 68 -4.44 7.17 -3.50
C SER A 68 -4.34 6.61 -2.07
N ALA A 69 -4.68 5.33 -1.86
CA ALA A 69 -4.62 4.69 -0.55
C ALA A 69 -3.17 4.28 -0.21
N PRO A 70 -2.81 4.23 1.08
CA PRO A 70 -1.54 3.65 1.51
C PRO A 70 -1.46 2.16 1.20
N VAL A 71 -0.25 1.62 1.31
CA VAL A 71 -0.07 0.18 1.55
C VAL A 71 -0.07 -0.04 3.06
N TYR A 72 -0.86 -1.01 3.51
CA TYR A 72 -0.96 -1.41 4.91
C TYR A 72 -0.02 -2.59 5.15
N ILE A 73 0.77 -2.51 6.20
CA ILE A 73 1.77 -3.51 6.53
C ILE A 73 1.67 -3.87 8.01
N THR A 74 1.42 -5.15 8.27
CA THR A 74 1.51 -5.78 9.58
C THR A 74 2.89 -6.39 9.72
N VAL A 75 3.63 -5.97 10.75
CA VAL A 75 4.98 -6.44 11.12
C VAL A 75 5.01 -6.62 12.65
N GLY A 76 4.12 -7.49 13.15
CA GLY A 76 3.99 -7.81 14.57
C GLY A 76 4.73 -9.07 15.00
N ASP A 77 5.58 -9.57 14.10
CA ASP A 77 6.27 -10.85 14.12
C ASP A 77 7.67 -10.80 14.79
N GLY A 78 7.82 -9.95 15.82
CA GLY A 78 9.12 -9.69 16.45
C GLY A 78 9.65 -10.76 17.41
N GLY A 79 8.93 -11.87 17.63
CA GLY A 79 9.37 -12.94 18.56
C GLY A 79 8.78 -12.88 19.97
N ASN A 80 7.51 -12.48 20.12
CA ASN A 80 6.86 -12.45 21.43
C ASN A 80 6.59 -13.87 21.99
N GLN A 81 6.30 -13.96 23.30
CA GLN A 81 6.11 -15.23 24.00
C GLN A 81 4.80 -15.96 23.67
N GLU A 82 3.80 -15.26 23.12
CA GLU A 82 2.48 -15.84 22.81
C GLU A 82 2.53 -16.73 21.56
N GLY A 83 3.59 -16.61 20.74
CA GLY A 83 3.78 -17.40 19.53
C GLY A 83 3.28 -16.70 18.26
N LEU A 84 3.45 -17.39 17.13
CA LEU A 84 3.02 -16.93 15.81
C LEU A 84 1.52 -17.11 15.60
N ALA A 85 0.89 -16.12 14.97
CA ALA A 85 -0.49 -16.20 14.49
C ALA A 85 -0.51 -16.91 13.12
N SER A 86 -0.60 -18.24 13.12
CA SER A 86 -0.39 -19.06 11.91
C SER A 86 -1.59 -19.22 10.99
N ARG A 87 -2.80 -18.81 11.42
CA ARG A 87 -4.04 -19.01 10.66
C ARG A 87 -4.46 -17.75 9.93
N PHE A 88 -4.68 -17.89 8.63
CA PHE A 88 -5.19 -16.82 7.78
C PHE A 88 -6.52 -17.24 7.16
N ILE A 89 -7.38 -16.25 6.92
CA ILE A 89 -8.63 -16.43 6.19
C ILE A 89 -8.32 -16.99 4.80
N ASP A 90 -9.02 -18.05 4.42
CA ASP A 90 -8.93 -18.71 3.13
C ASP A 90 -10.25 -18.62 2.35
N PRO A 91 -10.23 -18.26 1.05
CA PRO A 91 -9.07 -17.91 0.25
C PRO A 91 -8.42 -16.58 0.66
N GLN A 92 -7.16 -16.37 0.24
CA GLN A 92 -6.50 -15.07 0.41
C GLN A 92 -7.36 -13.96 -0.19
N PRO A 93 -7.77 -12.95 0.61
CA PRO A 93 -8.60 -11.89 0.08
C PRO A 93 -7.80 -11.00 -0.87
N ASP A 94 -8.45 -10.48 -1.91
CA ASP A 94 -7.82 -9.70 -2.99
C ASP A 94 -7.05 -8.45 -2.51
N TYR A 95 -7.30 -7.97 -1.30
CA TYR A 95 -6.56 -6.85 -0.72
C TYR A 95 -5.18 -7.24 -0.17
N SER A 96 -4.97 -8.52 0.17
CA SER A 96 -3.73 -9.03 0.75
C SER A 96 -2.77 -9.44 -0.37
N ALA A 97 -1.60 -8.80 -0.44
CA ALA A 97 -0.62 -9.04 -1.50
C ALA A 97 0.40 -10.11 -1.12
N PHE A 98 0.80 -10.16 0.15
CA PHE A 98 1.70 -11.16 0.71
C PHE A 98 1.37 -11.32 2.19
N ARG A 99 1.41 -12.55 2.70
CA ARG A 99 1.19 -12.86 4.11
C ARG A 99 1.94 -14.13 4.49
N GLU A 100 2.59 -14.12 5.65
CA GLU A 100 3.35 -15.27 6.14
C GLU A 100 3.46 -15.21 7.68
N ALA A 101 3.35 -16.36 8.33
CA ALA A 101 3.55 -16.49 9.77
C ALA A 101 4.96 -17.05 10.04
N SER A 102 5.92 -16.14 10.09
CA SER A 102 7.31 -16.39 10.48
C SER A 102 7.78 -15.23 11.34
N TYR A 103 8.73 -15.46 12.25
CA TYR A 103 9.35 -14.33 12.94
C TYR A 103 10.30 -13.60 12.01
N GLY A 104 10.41 -12.28 12.17
CA GLY A 104 11.19 -11.48 11.26
C GLY A 104 11.24 -10.01 11.64
N HIS A 105 11.81 -9.24 10.72
CA HIS A 105 11.85 -7.78 10.81
C HIS A 105 11.86 -7.16 9.41
N SER A 106 11.48 -5.89 9.35
CA SER A 106 11.40 -5.16 8.09
C SER A 106 12.37 -3.99 8.02
N ILE A 107 12.90 -3.75 6.83
CA ILE A 107 13.81 -2.65 6.53
C ILE A 107 13.17 -1.77 5.45
N LEU A 108 12.95 -0.49 5.77
CA LEU A 108 12.52 0.54 4.82
C LEU A 108 13.69 1.47 4.50
N GLN A 109 14.20 1.40 3.27
CA GLN A 109 15.30 2.24 2.79
C GLN A 109 14.78 3.33 1.87
N LEU A 110 14.75 4.57 2.35
CA LEU A 110 14.42 5.73 1.52
C LEU A 110 15.59 6.04 0.57
N LYS A 111 15.40 5.89 -0.74
CA LYS A 111 16.46 6.13 -1.73
C LYS A 111 16.48 7.57 -2.20
N ASN A 112 15.30 8.13 -2.45
CA ASN A 112 15.11 9.52 -2.85
C ASN A 112 13.62 9.89 -2.71
N ARG A 113 13.24 11.09 -3.12
CA ARG A 113 11.84 11.57 -3.01
C ARG A 113 10.81 10.72 -3.77
N THR A 114 11.22 9.90 -4.75
CA THR A 114 10.29 9.07 -5.54
C THR A 114 10.32 7.59 -5.19
N HIS A 115 11.40 7.07 -4.58
CA HIS A 115 11.58 5.63 -4.35
C HIS A 115 12.00 5.32 -2.92
N ALA A 116 11.34 4.31 -2.35
CA ALA A 116 11.80 3.59 -1.18
C ALA A 116 11.84 2.09 -1.49
N ILE A 117 12.81 1.37 -0.96
CA ILE A 117 12.87 -0.09 -1.03
C ILE A 117 12.43 -0.62 0.33
N TYR A 118 11.47 -1.53 0.32
CA TYR A 118 10.99 -2.23 1.50
C TYR A 118 11.33 -3.70 1.40
N GLN A 119 11.84 -4.25 2.48
CA GLN A 119 12.22 -5.65 2.60
C GLN A 119 11.71 -6.20 3.93
N TRP A 120 11.19 -7.41 3.92
CA TRP A 120 10.93 -8.19 5.12
C TRP A 120 11.84 -9.43 5.11
N ASN A 121 12.53 -9.66 6.22
CA ASN A 121 13.48 -10.75 6.40
C ASN A 121 12.98 -11.66 7.52
N ARG A 122 12.93 -12.97 7.26
CA ARG A 122 12.68 -13.96 8.32
C ARG A 122 13.90 -14.06 9.23
N ASN A 123 13.69 -14.53 10.45
CA ASN A 123 14.79 -14.86 11.35
C ASN A 123 15.48 -16.19 10.97
N ASP A 124 14.75 -17.11 10.34
CA ASP A 124 15.26 -18.43 9.95
C ASP A 124 16.08 -18.39 8.66
N ASP A 125 15.82 -17.41 7.80
CA ASP A 125 16.66 -17.10 6.65
C ASP A 125 17.86 -16.30 7.16
N GLY A 126 19.07 -16.86 7.12
CA GLY A 126 20.28 -16.13 7.54
C GLY A 126 20.37 -14.72 6.93
N ASN A 127 21.17 -13.83 7.53
CA ASN A 127 21.22 -12.35 7.39
C ASN A 127 21.08 -11.64 6.00
N HIS A 128 20.88 -12.33 4.87
CA HIS A 128 20.99 -11.75 3.54
C HIS A 128 19.87 -12.07 2.53
N VAL A 129 18.80 -12.79 2.89
CA VAL A 129 17.71 -13.09 1.93
C VAL A 129 16.37 -12.51 2.41
N PRO A 130 15.86 -11.44 1.77
CA PRO A 130 14.52 -10.94 2.06
C PRO A 130 13.47 -11.91 1.50
N ALA A 131 12.52 -12.32 2.34
CA ALA A 131 11.41 -13.17 1.96
C ALA A 131 10.33 -12.41 1.17
N ASP A 132 10.17 -11.10 1.44
CA ASP A 132 9.36 -10.20 0.64
C ASP A 132 10.13 -8.90 0.35
N THR A 133 10.02 -8.41 -0.89
CA THR A 133 10.70 -7.19 -1.34
C THR A 133 9.82 -6.40 -2.30
N VAL A 134 9.71 -5.10 -2.07
CA VAL A 134 8.90 -4.21 -2.92
C VAL A 134 9.52 -2.82 -3.00
N VAL A 135 9.45 -2.23 -4.20
CA VAL A 135 9.82 -0.83 -4.42
C VAL A 135 8.56 0.02 -4.30
N PHE A 136 8.53 0.89 -3.31
CA PHE A 136 7.47 1.87 -3.15
C PHE A 136 7.76 3.15 -3.91
N HIS A 137 6.81 3.53 -4.76
CA HIS A 137 6.81 4.81 -5.43
C HIS A 137 6.02 5.83 -4.62
N ASN A 138 6.64 6.98 -4.32
CA ASN A 138 6.03 8.03 -3.54
C ASN A 138 4.78 8.60 -4.27
N GLN A 139 3.66 8.66 -3.56
CA GLN A 139 2.37 9.08 -4.13
C GLN A 139 2.35 10.54 -4.60
N TYR A 140 3.05 11.43 -3.88
CA TYR A 140 3.09 12.86 -4.17
C TYR A 140 3.98 13.18 -5.39
N TRP A 141 5.22 12.69 -5.39
CA TRP A 141 6.20 13.03 -6.41
C TRP A 141 6.01 12.24 -7.73
N THR A 142 5.57 10.98 -7.66
CA THR A 142 5.45 10.13 -8.85
C THR A 142 4.24 10.49 -9.71
N SER A 143 3.15 10.96 -9.09
CA SER A 143 1.94 11.41 -9.81
C SER A 143 2.18 12.72 -10.59
N SER A 144 3.01 13.63 -10.06
CA SER A 144 3.35 14.92 -10.68
C SER A 144 4.19 14.77 -11.97
N THR A 145 5.07 13.77 -12.02
CA THR A 145 5.98 13.56 -13.15
C THR A 145 5.23 13.09 -14.40
N ARG A 146 4.16 12.28 -14.23
CA ARG A 146 3.28 11.86 -15.34
C ARG A 146 2.53 13.05 -15.96
N ARG A 147 2.04 13.99 -15.15
CA ARG A 147 1.39 15.23 -15.63
C ARG A 147 2.35 16.12 -16.43
N ARG A 148 3.62 16.25 -16.01
CA ARG A 148 4.63 17.01 -16.76
C ARG A 148 4.95 16.38 -18.12
N ARG A 149 5.00 15.04 -18.20
CA ARG A 149 5.29 14.32 -19.44
C ARG A 149 4.14 14.41 -20.45
N LEU A 150 2.89 14.40 -20.00
CA LEU A 150 1.71 14.63 -20.85
C LEU A 150 1.66 16.06 -21.44
N LYS A 151 2.05 17.08 -20.66
CA LYS A 151 2.11 18.47 -21.17
C LYS A 151 3.21 18.71 -22.22
N LYS A 152 4.31 17.96 -22.18
CA LYS A 152 5.40 18.07 -23.18
C LYS A 152 5.03 17.49 -24.55
N ASN A 153 4.00 16.64 -24.64
CA ASN A 153 3.56 16.00 -25.88
C ASN A 153 2.33 16.67 -26.51
N HIS A 154 1.93 17.86 -26.05
CA HIS A 154 0.79 18.63 -26.60
C HIS A 154 1.21 19.94 -27.29
N PHE A 155 2.50 20.11 -27.58
CA PHE A 155 3.02 21.21 -28.39
C PHE A 155 3.73 20.66 -29.62
N HIS A 156 2.97 20.07 -30.54
CA HIS A 156 3.24 20.15 -31.98
C HIS A 156 2.13 19.43 -32.75
N LEU A 157 1.33 20.22 -33.48
CA LEU A 157 0.70 19.95 -34.78
C LEU A 157 -0.58 20.79 -34.90
N GLU A 158 -0.42 22.09 -35.08
CA GLU A 158 -1.34 22.87 -35.91
C GLU A 158 -0.48 23.48 -37.03
N ASN A 159 -0.68 22.96 -38.25
CA ASN A 159 -0.08 23.37 -39.52
C ASN A 159 -0.45 24.85 -39.77
N LEU A 160 0.41 25.77 -40.22
CA LEU A 160 1.29 25.80 -41.40
C LEU A 160 0.56 25.73 -42.76
N GLU A 161 -0.58 26.42 -42.88
CA GLU A 161 -1.20 26.73 -44.19
C GLU A 161 -1.42 28.23 -44.50
N ASP A 162 -1.03 29.18 -43.64
CA ASP A 162 -1.35 30.62 -43.83
C ASP A 162 -0.23 31.49 -44.45
N LEU A 163 0.72 30.94 -45.22
CA LEU A 163 1.86 31.76 -45.70
C LEU A 163 2.29 31.64 -47.17
N ILE A 164 1.42 31.21 -48.09
CA ILE A 164 1.69 31.35 -49.54
C ILE A 164 0.43 31.75 -50.32
N SER A 165 0.14 33.05 -50.37
CA SER A 165 -0.53 33.69 -51.52
C SER A 165 -0.25 35.19 -51.50
N LEU A 166 0.93 35.55 -51.99
CA LEU A 166 1.27 36.88 -52.50
C LEU A 166 2.29 36.62 -53.60
N PHE A 167 1.79 36.11 -54.73
CA PHE A 167 2.16 36.34 -56.13
C PHE A 167 1.25 35.47 -57.02
#